data_AF-A0A973G9W8-F1
#
_entry.id   AF-A0A973G9W8-F1
#
_cell.length_a   1.000
_cell.length_b   1.000
_cell.length_c   1.000
_cell.angle_alpha   90.00
_cell.angle_beta   90.00
_cell.angle_gamma   90.00
#
_symmetry.space_group_name_H-M   'P 1'
#
loop_
_entity.id
_entity.type
_entity.pdbx_description
1 polymer ?
#
loop_
_entity_poly.entity_id
_entity_poly.type
_entity_poly.pdbx_seq_one_letter_code
_entity_poly.pdbx_strand_id
1 'polypeptide(L)'
;MRLRLTPSNTTFFDLLADSAGHLVVGANLLSQLLGTPRGSGRKAIASELRDAEHAADEATHSIMRRLNQTFVTPFDRDDIYGLASGLDDCMDLMEEAGDLIVLYKIDTLPALVNDQVDVLRRCAELTAEAMPRLRSMKDLVEYWVEINRLENQADRTYRKLLADLFGNA
;
A
#
# COMPACT_ATOMS: atom_id res chain seq x y z
N MET A 1 -34.11 -26.94 -12.74
CA MET A 1 -32.86 -26.21 -13.06
C MET A 1 -32.89 -24.90 -12.28
N ARG A 2 -32.10 -24.75 -11.21
CA ARG A 2 -32.08 -23.53 -10.39
C ARG A 2 -31.22 -22.48 -11.12
N LEU A 3 -31.86 -21.44 -11.65
CA LEU A 3 -31.16 -20.27 -12.18
C LEU A 3 -30.44 -19.57 -11.01
N ARG A 4 -29.11 -19.63 -11.02
CA ARG A 4 -28.25 -18.88 -10.10
C ARG A 4 -28.19 -17.45 -10.62
N LEU A 5 -29.10 -16.59 -10.15
CA LEU A 5 -29.21 -15.18 -10.57
C LEU A 5 -28.38 -14.22 -9.72
N THR A 6 -27.48 -14.73 -8.88
CA THR A 6 -26.48 -13.91 -8.19
C THR A 6 -25.13 -14.08 -8.90
N PRO A 7 -24.63 -13.03 -9.59
CA PRO A 7 -23.23 -12.98 -9.98
C PRO A 7 -22.39 -13.17 -8.72
N SER A 8 -21.24 -13.83 -8.83
CA SER A 8 -20.40 -14.17 -7.68
C SER A 8 -20.02 -12.93 -6.85
N ASN A 9 -20.70 -12.71 -5.72
CA ASN A 9 -20.38 -11.67 -4.72
C ASN A 9 -18.97 -11.82 -4.14
N THR A 10 -18.28 -12.94 -4.44
CA THR A 10 -16.90 -13.19 -4.00
C THR A 10 -15.88 -12.28 -4.68
N THR A 11 -16.19 -11.70 -5.85
CA THR A 11 -15.23 -11.00 -6.70
C THR A 11 -14.64 -9.73 -6.09
N PHE A 12 -15.42 -8.88 -5.38
CA PHE A 12 -14.86 -7.63 -4.82
C PHE A 12 -13.83 -7.89 -3.73
N PHE A 13 -14.06 -8.88 -2.88
CA PHE A 13 -13.09 -9.25 -1.85
C PHE A 13 -11.81 -9.85 -2.43
N ASP A 14 -11.90 -10.61 -3.53
CA ASP A 14 -10.72 -11.09 -4.25
C ASP A 14 -9.94 -9.92 -4.87
N LEU A 15 -10.63 -8.98 -5.52
CA LEU A 15 -10.00 -7.82 -6.13
C LEU A 15 -9.33 -6.89 -5.09
N LEU A 16 -9.98 -6.66 -3.94
CA LEU A 16 -9.40 -5.89 -2.84
C LEU A 16 -8.18 -6.61 -2.22
N ALA A 17 -8.23 -7.93 -2.10
CA ALA A 17 -7.10 -8.71 -1.61
C ALA A 17 -5.91 -8.69 -2.59
N ASP A 18 -6.19 -8.76 -3.89
CA ASP A 18 -5.20 -8.63 -4.95
C ASP A 18 -4.54 -7.25 -4.92
N SER A 19 -5.35 -6.18 -4.92
CA SER A 19 -4.89 -4.79 -4.79
C SER A 19 -4.01 -4.59 -3.54
N ALA A 20 -4.42 -5.10 -2.37
CA ALA A 20 -3.59 -5.02 -1.16
C ALA A 20 -2.29 -5.83 -1.24
N GLY A 21 -2.25 -6.89 -2.05
CA GLY A 21 -1.02 -7.64 -2.33
C GLY A 21 0.06 -6.79 -3.02
N HIS A 22 -0.35 -5.85 -3.87
CA HIS A 22 0.58 -4.92 -4.53
C HIS A 22 1.32 -4.01 -3.53
N LEU A 23 0.69 -3.64 -2.41
CA LEU A 23 1.35 -2.86 -1.36
C LEU A 23 2.59 -3.56 -0.80
N VAL A 24 2.52 -4.89 -0.64
CA VAL A 24 3.66 -5.68 -0.14
C VAL A 24 4.80 -5.66 -1.14
N VAL A 25 4.50 -5.72 -2.45
CA VAL A 25 5.50 -5.62 -3.51
C VAL A 25 6.14 -4.22 -3.50
N GLY A 26 5.32 -3.17 -3.48
CA GLY A 26 5.80 -1.78 -3.45
C GLY A 26 6.68 -1.49 -2.24
N ALA A 27 6.25 -1.88 -1.04
CA ALA A 27 7.02 -1.66 0.19
C ALA A 27 8.37 -2.41 0.19
N ASN A 28 8.41 -3.62 -0.39
CA ASN A 28 9.65 -4.38 -0.54
C ASN A 28 10.61 -3.74 -1.54
N LEU A 29 10.11 -3.28 -2.69
CA LEU A 29 10.92 -2.58 -3.69
C LEU A 29 11.47 -1.25 -3.15
N LEU A 30 10.65 -0.49 -2.42
CA LEU A 30 11.09 0.73 -1.76
C LEU A 30 12.19 0.43 -0.71
N SER A 31 12.02 -0.61 0.11
CA SER A 31 13.05 -1.05 1.05
C SER A 31 14.36 -1.45 0.34
N GLN A 32 14.26 -2.17 -0.78
CA GLN A 32 15.42 -2.54 -1.58
C GLN A 32 16.12 -1.31 -2.18
N LEU A 33 15.36 -0.32 -2.64
CA LEU A 33 15.87 0.93 -3.18
C LEU A 33 16.68 1.70 -2.12
N LEU A 34 16.18 1.76 -0.88
CA LEU A 34 16.87 2.37 0.26
C LEU A 34 18.19 1.67 0.58
N GLY A 35 18.20 0.34 0.60
CA GLY A 35 19.38 -0.47 0.88
C GLY A 35 20.43 -0.46 -0.25
N THR A 36 20.06 0.03 -1.43
CA THR A 36 20.94 0.08 -2.60
C THR A 36 21.79 1.36 -2.60
N PRO A 37 23.12 1.30 -2.78
CA PRO A 37 23.95 2.50 -2.88
C PRO A 37 23.67 3.36 -4.13
N ARG A 38 24.05 4.64 -4.09
CA ARG A 38 23.94 5.52 -5.27
C ARG A 38 24.88 5.03 -6.38
N GLY A 39 24.39 5.03 -7.62
CA GLY A 39 25.15 4.62 -8.80
C GLY A 39 25.08 3.12 -9.10
N SER A 40 24.46 2.31 -8.23
CA SER A 40 24.41 0.85 -8.36
C SER A 40 22.97 0.31 -8.40
N GLY A 41 22.21 0.59 -9.45
CA GLY A 41 20.92 -0.09 -9.68
C GLY A 41 19.66 0.57 -9.11
N ARG A 42 19.75 1.66 -8.32
CA ARG A 42 18.56 2.40 -7.84
C ARG A 42 17.57 2.79 -8.94
N LYS A 43 18.07 3.19 -10.11
CA LYS A 43 17.22 3.53 -11.26
C LYS A 43 16.44 2.33 -11.80
N ALA A 44 17.03 1.13 -11.76
CA ALA A 44 16.34 -0.08 -12.17
C ALA A 44 15.24 -0.45 -11.16
N ILE A 45 15.56 -0.39 -9.86
CA ILE A 45 14.58 -0.67 -8.80
C ILE A 45 13.44 0.36 -8.80
N ALA A 46 13.73 1.64 -9.04
CA ALA A 46 12.67 2.65 -9.19
C ALA A 46 11.77 2.37 -10.40
N SER A 47 12.35 1.91 -11.52
CA SER A 47 11.56 1.45 -12.66
C SER A 47 10.68 0.25 -12.32
N GLU A 48 11.22 -0.72 -11.57
CA GLU A 48 10.44 -1.88 -11.09
C GLU A 48 9.32 -1.46 -10.13
N LEU A 49 9.56 -0.47 -9.27
CA LEU A 49 8.56 0.09 -8.36
C LEU A 49 7.44 0.79 -9.12
N ARG A 50 7.77 1.54 -10.18
CA ARG A 50 6.79 2.13 -11.09
C ARG A 50 5.99 1.09 -11.86
N ASP A 51 6.63 0.02 -12.35
CA ASP A 51 5.91 -1.08 -12.99
C ASP A 51 4.95 -1.77 -12.01
N ALA A 52 5.32 -1.85 -10.72
CA ALA A 52 4.46 -2.36 -9.67
C ALA A 52 3.27 -1.42 -9.37
N GLU A 53 3.48 -0.10 -9.38
CA GLU A 53 2.40 0.90 -9.25
C GLU A 53 1.42 0.77 -10.41
N HIS A 54 1.90 0.69 -11.65
CA HIS A 54 1.04 0.52 -12.83
C HIS A 54 0.19 -0.77 -12.76
N ALA A 55 0.73 -1.81 -12.13
CA ALA A 55 -0.03 -3.04 -11.88
C ALA A 55 -1.09 -2.87 -10.78
N ALA A 56 -0.79 -2.10 -9.73
CA ALA A 56 -1.74 -1.76 -8.67
C ALA A 56 -2.89 -0.88 -9.20
N ASP A 57 -2.57 0.13 -10.01
CA ASP A 57 -3.52 0.98 -10.74
C ASP A 57 -4.53 0.16 -11.54
N GLU A 58 -4.04 -0.83 -12.30
CA GLU A 58 -4.92 -1.69 -13.11
C GLU A 58 -5.83 -2.56 -12.22
N ALA A 59 -5.36 -2.97 -11.03
CA ALA A 59 -6.19 -3.66 -10.04
C ALA A 59 -7.27 -2.71 -9.47
N THR A 60 -6.91 -1.47 -9.12
CA THR A 60 -7.85 -0.43 -8.68
C THR A 60 -8.89 -0.14 -9.76
N HIS A 61 -8.46 0.10 -11.00
CA HIS A 61 -9.34 0.29 -12.15
C HIS A 61 -10.29 -0.90 -12.36
N SER A 62 -9.82 -2.12 -12.16
CA SER A 62 -10.65 -3.32 -12.23
C SER A 62 -11.76 -3.32 -11.17
N ILE A 63 -11.46 -2.89 -9.94
CA ILE A 63 -12.46 -2.70 -8.89
C ILE A 63 -13.47 -1.64 -9.31
N MET A 64 -13.02 -0.47 -9.78
CA MET A 64 -13.90 0.64 -10.16
C MET A 64 -14.83 0.28 -11.32
N ARG A 65 -14.30 -0.36 -12.37
CA ARG A 65 -15.10 -0.85 -13.50
C ARG A 65 -16.15 -1.85 -13.02
N ARG A 66 -15.76 -2.78 -12.15
CA ARG A 66 -16.69 -3.77 -11.58
C ARG A 66 -17.78 -3.11 -10.73
N LEU A 67 -17.42 -2.11 -9.93
CA LEU A 67 -18.34 -1.34 -9.10
C LEU A 67 -19.39 -0.63 -9.97
N ASN A 68 -18.95 0.04 -11.03
CA ASN A 68 -19.84 0.75 -11.97
C ASN A 68 -20.79 -0.17 -12.73
N GLN A 69 -20.40 -1.42 -12.98
CA GLN A 69 -21.20 -2.41 -13.70
C GLN A 69 -22.06 -3.29 -12.77
N THR A 70 -21.96 -3.14 -11.45
CA THR A 70 -22.66 -3.98 -10.48
C THR A 70 -23.75 -3.19 -9.78
N PHE A 71 -25.00 -3.65 -9.89
CA PHE A 71 -26.14 -3.00 -9.23
C PHE A 71 -26.21 -3.31 -7.72
N VAL A 72 -25.93 -4.55 -7.32
CA VAL A 72 -25.96 -5.00 -5.91
C VAL A 72 -24.55 -5.35 -5.46
N THR A 73 -24.02 -4.59 -4.50
CA THR A 73 -22.68 -4.77 -3.91
C THR A 73 -22.74 -5.61 -2.63
N PRO A 74 -21.64 -6.28 -2.23
CA PRO A 74 -21.61 -7.13 -1.03
C PRO A 74 -21.62 -6.34 0.28
N PHE A 75 -21.19 -5.08 0.26
CA PHE A 75 -21.30 -4.08 1.32
C PHE A 75 -21.42 -2.70 0.66
N ASP A 76 -21.37 -1.63 1.46
CA ASP A 76 -21.56 -0.27 0.96
C ASP A 76 -20.63 0.06 -0.22
N ARG A 77 -21.19 0.73 -1.24
CA ARG A 77 -20.48 1.04 -2.48
C ARG A 77 -19.36 2.05 -2.23
N ASP A 78 -19.63 3.05 -1.42
CA ASP A 78 -18.70 4.14 -1.15
C ASP A 78 -17.55 3.61 -0.28
N ASP A 79 -17.82 2.62 0.58
CA ASP A 79 -16.76 1.90 1.31
C ASP A 79 -15.86 1.06 0.39
N ILE A 80 -16.41 0.36 -0.61
CA ILE A 80 -15.60 -0.36 -1.62
C ILE A 80 -14.70 0.62 -2.37
N TYR A 81 -15.27 1.76 -2.80
CA TYR A 81 -14.53 2.80 -3.48
C TYR A 81 -13.42 3.37 -2.59
N GLY A 82 -13.73 3.74 -1.36
CA GLY A 82 -12.79 4.31 -0.41
C GLY A 82 -11.65 3.35 -0.04
N LEU A 83 -11.95 2.05 0.11
CA LEU A 83 -10.91 1.04 0.33
C LEU A 83 -9.99 0.92 -0.88
N ALA A 84 -10.54 0.82 -2.09
CA ALA A 84 -9.72 0.70 -3.29
C ALA A 84 -8.85 1.95 -3.51
N SER A 85 -9.42 3.15 -3.38
CA SER A 85 -8.68 4.41 -3.49
C SER A 85 -7.60 4.55 -2.42
N GLY A 86 -7.87 4.15 -1.17
CA GLY A 86 -6.87 4.24 -0.11
C GLY A 86 -5.70 3.25 -0.27
N LEU A 87 -5.94 2.09 -0.89
CA LEU A 87 -4.85 1.18 -1.28
C LEU A 87 -4.02 1.79 -2.41
N ASP A 88 -4.66 2.39 -3.41
CA ASP A 88 -4.04 3.13 -4.52
C ASP A 88 -3.10 4.23 -4.00
N ASP A 89 -3.63 5.15 -3.18
CA ASP A 89 -2.88 6.26 -2.61
C ASP A 89 -1.62 5.78 -1.86
N CYS A 90 -1.71 4.64 -1.16
CA CYS A 90 -0.55 4.07 -0.47
C CYS A 90 0.53 3.59 -1.45
N MET A 91 0.14 3.00 -2.58
CA MET A 91 1.07 2.54 -3.60
C MET A 91 1.73 3.74 -4.30
N ASP A 92 0.95 4.74 -4.68
CA ASP A 92 1.42 5.97 -5.34
C ASP A 92 2.44 6.70 -4.49
N LEU A 93 2.16 6.87 -3.19
CA LEU A 93 3.09 7.53 -2.27
C LEU A 93 4.39 6.74 -2.08
N MET A 94 4.36 5.41 -2.20
CA MET A 94 5.58 4.60 -2.19
C MET A 94 6.40 4.78 -3.46
N GLU A 95 5.75 4.78 -4.62
CA GLU A 95 6.37 5.06 -5.92
C GLU A 95 7.01 6.44 -5.91
N GLU A 96 6.25 7.47 -5.52
CA GLU A 96 6.71 8.85 -5.49
C GLU A 96 7.94 9.00 -4.57
N ALA A 97 7.93 8.36 -3.39
CA ALA A 97 9.08 8.37 -2.50
C ALA A 97 10.33 7.76 -3.14
N GLY A 98 10.18 6.64 -3.87
CA GLY A 98 11.27 6.02 -4.63
C GLY A 98 11.79 6.92 -5.74
N ASP A 99 10.89 7.57 -6.48
CA ASP A 99 11.19 8.46 -7.58
C ASP A 99 11.92 9.72 -7.09
N LEU A 100 11.50 10.32 -5.98
CA LEU A 100 12.16 11.47 -5.35
C LEU A 100 13.59 11.15 -4.90
N ILE A 101 13.86 9.95 -4.37
CA ILE A 101 15.21 9.52 -3.99
C ILE A 101 16.14 9.52 -5.21
N VAL A 102 15.66 9.03 -6.35
CA VAL A 102 16.43 8.98 -7.59
C VAL A 102 16.57 10.37 -8.21
N LEU A 103 15.48 11.12 -8.30
CA LEU A 103 15.40 12.44 -8.93
C LEU A 103 16.31 13.46 -8.23
N TYR A 104 16.25 13.50 -6.89
CA TYR A 104 17.07 14.39 -6.08
C TYR A 104 18.50 13.88 -5.86
N LYS A 105 18.83 12.69 -6.39
CA LYS A 105 20.15 12.07 -6.33
C LYS A 105 20.66 11.93 -4.88
N ILE A 106 19.76 11.62 -3.95
CA ILE A 106 20.09 11.56 -2.52
C ILE A 106 21.16 10.49 -2.29
N ASP A 107 22.34 10.89 -1.82
CA ASP A 107 23.46 9.96 -1.57
C ASP A 107 23.17 9.06 -0.38
N THR A 108 22.85 9.70 0.75
CA THR A 108 22.66 9.06 2.04
C THR A 108 21.36 9.56 2.64
N LEU A 109 20.48 8.63 2.98
CA LEU A 109 19.26 8.92 3.71
C LEU A 109 19.54 8.84 5.22
N PRO A 110 18.85 9.64 6.04
CA PRO A 110 18.92 9.49 7.49
C PRO A 110 18.57 8.06 7.90
N ALA A 111 19.28 7.52 8.90
CA ALA A 111 19.13 6.11 9.30
C ALA A 111 17.67 5.75 9.67
N LEU A 112 16.96 6.70 10.30
CA LEU A 112 15.55 6.55 10.70
C LEU A 112 14.58 6.40 9.52
N VAL A 113 14.98 6.68 8.27
CA VAL A 113 14.15 6.41 7.08
C VAL A 113 13.98 4.89 6.87
N ASN A 114 14.98 4.08 7.20
CA ASN A 114 14.84 2.62 7.14
C ASN A 114 13.78 2.13 8.12
N ASP A 115 13.78 2.66 9.35
CA ASP A 115 12.75 2.33 10.35
C ASP A 115 11.35 2.71 9.87
N GLN A 116 11.22 3.83 9.16
CA GLN A 116 9.94 4.27 8.56
C GLN A 116 9.43 3.26 7.52
N VAL A 117 10.32 2.78 6.65
CA VAL A 117 9.95 1.81 5.61
C VAL A 117 9.71 0.41 6.16
N ASP A 118 10.42 0.00 7.22
CA ASP A 118 10.12 -1.27 7.90
C ASP A 118 8.72 -1.25 8.56
N VAL A 119 8.31 -0.11 9.14
CA VAL A 119 6.94 0.09 9.64
C VAL A 119 5.94 0.00 8.48
N LEU A 120 6.21 0.69 7.37
CA LEU A 120 5.34 0.66 6.18
C LEU A 120 5.19 -0.75 5.60
N ARG A 121 6.28 -1.51 5.51
CA ARG A 121 6.26 -2.90 5.04
C ARG A 121 5.38 -3.76 5.96
N ARG A 122 5.49 -3.57 7.28
CA ARG A 122 4.63 -4.29 8.22
C ARG A 122 3.16 -3.90 8.09
N CYS A 123 2.84 -2.63 7.86
CA CYS A 123 1.48 -2.20 7.55
C CYS A 123 0.97 -2.89 6.29
N ALA A 124 1.74 -2.90 5.20
CA ALA A 124 1.35 -3.54 3.94
C ALA A 124 1.06 -5.04 4.10
N GLU A 125 1.91 -5.77 4.83
CA GLU A 125 1.69 -7.19 5.15
C GLU A 125 0.37 -7.40 5.90
N LEU A 126 0.13 -6.64 6.97
CA LEU A 126 -1.08 -6.73 7.77
C LEU A 126 -2.34 -6.38 6.96
N THR A 127 -2.26 -5.37 6.09
CA THR A 127 -3.34 -4.96 5.19
C THR A 127 -3.67 -6.08 4.21
N ALA A 128 -2.66 -6.67 3.56
CA ALA A 128 -2.84 -7.80 2.64
C ALA A 128 -3.44 -9.03 3.35
N GLU A 129 -3.02 -9.34 4.57
CA GLU A 129 -3.60 -10.41 5.40
C GLU A 129 -5.06 -10.11 5.83
N ALA A 130 -5.41 -8.82 6.01
CA ALA A 130 -6.73 -8.39 6.45
C ALA A 130 -7.78 -8.37 5.32
N MET A 131 -7.42 -7.99 4.09
CA MET A 131 -8.41 -7.80 3.02
C MET A 131 -9.25 -9.05 2.71
N PRO A 132 -8.71 -10.28 2.67
CA PRO A 132 -9.53 -11.49 2.50
C PRO A 132 -10.56 -11.70 3.62
N ARG A 133 -10.27 -11.22 4.86
CA ARG A 133 -11.15 -11.36 6.03
C ARG A 133 -12.38 -10.44 5.97
N LEU A 134 -12.40 -9.43 5.10
CA LEU A 134 -13.59 -8.61 4.83
C LEU A 134 -14.80 -9.46 4.39
N ARG A 135 -14.58 -10.67 3.85
CA ARG A 135 -15.66 -11.61 3.53
C ARG A 135 -16.54 -11.97 4.73
N SER A 136 -15.95 -12.11 5.91
CA SER A 136 -16.66 -12.45 7.14
C SER A 136 -16.97 -11.22 8.00
N MET A 137 -16.24 -10.12 7.80
CA MET A 137 -16.25 -8.92 8.66
C MET A 137 -15.99 -9.25 10.14
N LYS A 138 -15.35 -10.38 10.43
CA LYS A 138 -15.01 -10.83 11.78
C LYS A 138 -13.51 -10.69 12.01
N ASP A 139 -13.15 -10.55 13.30
CA ASP A 139 -11.76 -10.61 13.76
C ASP A 139 -10.83 -9.56 13.12
N LEU A 140 -11.38 -8.39 12.77
CA LEU A 140 -10.63 -7.23 12.25
C LEU A 140 -10.08 -6.32 13.36
N VAL A 141 -10.53 -6.49 14.61
CA VAL A 141 -10.13 -5.64 15.74
C VAL A 141 -8.61 -5.62 15.93
N GLU A 142 -7.97 -6.79 15.87
CA GLU A 142 -6.51 -6.89 16.00
C GLU A 142 -5.78 -6.15 14.88
N TYR A 143 -6.30 -6.18 13.65
CA TYR A 143 -5.73 -5.43 12.53
C TYR A 143 -5.78 -3.91 12.80
N TRP A 144 -6.92 -3.38 13.24
CA TRP A 144 -7.04 -1.94 13.53
C TRP A 144 -6.09 -1.49 14.64
N VAL A 145 -5.98 -2.30 15.71
CA VAL A 145 -5.09 -2.03 16.84
C VAL A 145 -3.64 -2.02 16.37
N GLU A 146 -3.22 -3.00 15.57
CA GLU A 146 -1.84 -3.07 15.10
C GLU A 146 -1.49 -1.98 14.08
N ILE A 147 -2.38 -1.66 13.13
CA ILE A 147 -2.18 -0.55 12.20
C ILE A 147 -2.06 0.78 12.96
N ASN A 148 -2.92 1.05 13.94
CA ASN A 148 -2.81 2.28 14.74
C ASN A 148 -1.53 2.31 15.59
N ARG A 149 -1.08 1.17 16.12
CA ARG A 149 0.20 1.09 16.84
C ARG A 149 1.38 1.42 15.92
N LEU A 150 1.37 0.88 14.70
CA LEU A 150 2.40 1.10 13.68
C LEU A 150 2.38 2.54 13.16
N GLU A 151 1.21 3.09 12.88
CA GLU A 151 1.03 4.50 12.51
C GLU A 151 1.63 5.41 13.59
N ASN A 152 1.27 5.22 14.86
CA ASN A 152 1.86 5.96 15.98
C ASN A 152 3.40 5.81 16.07
N GLN A 153 3.96 4.65 15.68
CA GLN A 153 5.41 4.45 15.61
C GLN A 153 6.03 5.25 14.47
N ALA A 154 5.48 5.15 13.27
CA ALA A 154 5.85 5.96 12.10
C ALA A 154 5.80 7.46 12.42
N ASP A 155 4.75 7.92 13.09
CA ASP A 155 4.53 9.30 13.47
C ASP A 155 5.60 9.83 14.45
N ARG A 156 6.06 8.98 15.37
CA ARG A 156 7.18 9.30 16.27
C ARG A 156 8.51 9.36 15.51
N THR A 157 8.75 8.41 14.61
CA THR A 157 9.96 8.38 13.78
C THR A 157 10.04 9.60 12.87
N TYR A 158 8.94 9.97 12.21
CA TYR A 158 8.84 11.17 11.39
C TYR A 158 9.12 12.45 12.18
N ARG A 159 8.53 12.62 13.37
CA ARG A 159 8.82 13.79 14.23
C ARG A 159 10.29 13.87 14.64
N LYS A 160 10.95 12.73 14.91
CA LYS A 160 12.39 12.69 15.19
C LYS A 160 13.21 13.07 13.96
N LEU A 161 12.87 12.55 12.78
CA LEU A 161 13.50 12.92 11.51
C LEU A 161 13.43 14.44 11.27
N LEU A 162 12.27 15.07 11.50
CA LEU A 162 12.14 16.52 11.39
C LEU A 162 12.97 17.26 12.43
N ALA A 163 12.95 16.81 13.70
CA ALA A 163 13.75 17.42 14.75
C ALA A 163 15.24 17.35 14.45
N ASP A 164 15.73 16.22 13.92
CA ASP A 164 17.14 16.05 13.54
C ASP A 164 17.50 16.89 12.31
N LEU A 165 16.58 17.03 11.35
CA LEU A 165 16.77 17.84 10.14
C LEU A 165 16.89 19.34 10.44
N PHE A 166 16.04 19.86 11.33
CA PHE A 166 15.98 21.30 11.65
C PHE A 166 16.74 21.69 12.92
N GLY A 167 17.00 20.75 13.82
CA GLY A 167 17.67 20.98 15.10
C GLY A 167 19.20 20.94 15.04
N ASN A 168 19.77 20.46 13.93
CA ASN A 168 21.21 20.49 13.66
C ASN A 168 21.63 21.68 12.77
N ALA A 169 20.90 22.79 12.86
CA ALA A 169 21.26 24.08 12.24
C ALA A 169 22.24 24.88 13.13
#